data_AF-A0A841HGE3-F1
#
_entry.id   AF-A0A841HGE3-F1
#
_cell.length_a   1.000
_cell.length_b   1.000
_cell.length_c   1.000
_cell.angle_alpha   90.00
_cell.angle_beta   90.00
_cell.angle_gamma   90.00
#
_symmetry.space_group_name_H-M   'P 1'
#
loop_
_entity.id
_entity.type
_entity.pdbx_description
1 polymer ?
#
loop_
_entity_poly.entity_id
_entity_poly.type
_entity_poly.pdbx_seq_one_letter_code
_entity_poly.pdbx_strand_id
1 'polypeptide(L)'
;MSIAQPAWNFEQDPTSEAMDETSFNLRAYFDRMDDTKLRQYSSRWADTELMEWDGNFKSDGSLLLPCSEREVDVDEYRRVIAQCVAYRDRVRS
;
A
#
# COMPACT_ATOMS: atom_id res chain seq x y z
N MET A 1 -0.18 22.78 -11.92
CA MET A 1 1.22 22.51 -11.56
C MET A 1 1.27 21.15 -10.90
N SER A 2 1.95 20.17 -11.50
CA SER A 2 2.19 18.89 -10.82
C SER A 2 3.32 19.12 -9.81
N ILE A 3 3.02 18.97 -8.52
CA ILE A 3 4.05 18.97 -7.48
C ILE A 3 4.83 17.67 -7.68
N ALA A 4 6.13 17.75 -7.96
CA ALA A 4 6.99 16.57 -8.01
C ALA A 4 6.93 15.86 -6.65
N GLN A 5 6.47 14.61 -6.64
CA GLN A 5 6.41 13.82 -5.40
C GLN A 5 7.82 13.39 -5.01
N PRO A 6 8.14 13.32 -3.70
CA PRO A 6 9.42 12.78 -3.26
C PRO A 6 9.51 11.29 -3.64
N ALA A 7 10.73 10.80 -3.82
CA ALA A 7 10.94 9.36 -3.93
C ALA A 7 10.63 8.72 -2.56
N TRP A 8 9.47 8.07 -2.46
CA TRP A 8 9.10 7.29 -1.28
C TRP A 8 10.01 6.06 -1.15
N ASN A 9 10.30 5.66 0.08
CA ASN A 9 11.15 4.52 0.43
C ASN A 9 10.53 3.74 1.60
N PHE A 10 9.20 3.62 1.57
CA PHE A 10 8.43 2.87 2.55
C PHE A 10 8.85 1.39 2.54
N GLU A 11 9.23 0.82 1.39
CA GLU A 11 9.79 -0.54 1.28
C GLU A 11 10.89 -0.82 2.31
N GLN A 12 11.77 0.16 2.53
CA GLN A 12 12.93 0.04 3.42
C GLN A 12 12.69 0.66 4.82
N ASP A 13 11.50 1.20 5.09
CA ASP A 13 11.22 1.81 6.39
C ASP A 13 11.29 0.73 7.50
N PRO A 14 11.88 1.03 8.68
CA PRO A 14 12.00 0.03 9.74
C PRO A 14 10.64 -0.49 10.21
N THR A 15 10.52 -1.80 10.37
CA THR A 15 9.34 -2.45 10.93
C THR A 15 9.76 -3.51 11.94
N SER A 16 8.90 -3.74 12.94
CA SER A 16 9.05 -4.84 13.90
C SER A 16 8.49 -6.16 13.39
N GLU A 17 7.79 -6.14 12.25
CA GLU A 17 7.21 -7.34 11.64
C GLU A 17 8.28 -8.15 10.90
N ALA A 18 8.13 -9.47 10.90
CA ALA A 18 8.94 -10.32 10.04
C ALA A 18 8.53 -10.08 8.58
N MET A 19 9.50 -9.71 7.75
CA MET A 19 9.28 -9.35 6.35
C MET A 19 9.73 -10.50 5.45
N ASP A 20 8.83 -10.98 4.61
CA ASP A 20 9.11 -11.86 3.47
C ASP A 20 9.13 -11.07 2.15
N GLU A 21 9.40 -11.75 1.03
CA GLU A 21 9.43 -11.12 -0.30
C GLU A 21 8.11 -10.42 -0.63
N THR A 22 6.97 -11.05 -0.33
CA THR A 22 5.64 -10.46 -0.53
C THR A 22 5.49 -9.15 0.25
N SER A 23 5.96 -9.12 1.49
CA SER A 23 5.89 -7.94 2.34
C SER A 23 6.69 -6.78 1.74
N PHE A 24 7.92 -7.04 1.25
CA PHE A 24 8.71 -6.01 0.56
C PHE A 24 8.02 -5.54 -0.71
N ASN A 25 7.54 -6.46 -1.55
CA ASN A 25 6.88 -6.12 -2.80
C ASN A 25 5.57 -5.33 -2.59
N LEU A 26 4.81 -5.61 -1.54
CA LEU A 26 3.61 -4.85 -1.18
C LEU A 26 3.96 -3.42 -0.74
N ARG A 27 5.03 -3.24 0.04
CA ARG A 27 5.49 -1.90 0.43
C ARG A 27 6.03 -1.12 -0.78
N ALA A 28 6.77 -1.78 -1.66
CA ALA A 28 7.24 -1.20 -2.93
C ALA A 28 6.08 -0.85 -3.89
N TYR A 29 5.00 -1.63 -3.87
CA TYR A 29 3.76 -1.29 -4.57
C TYR A 29 3.21 0.05 -4.07
N PHE A 30 3.18 0.25 -2.76
CA PHE A 30 2.77 1.53 -2.19
C PHE A 30 3.75 2.66 -2.43
N ASP A 31 5.06 2.44 -2.53
CA ASP A 31 6.02 3.50 -2.90
C ASP A 31 5.73 4.09 -4.29
N ARG A 32 5.23 3.26 -5.21
CA ARG A 32 4.85 3.68 -6.56
C ARG A 32 3.44 4.30 -6.63
N MET A 33 2.64 4.19 -5.58
CA MET A 33 1.29 4.76 -5.55
C MET A 33 1.35 6.28 -5.42
N ASP A 34 0.64 6.98 -6.32
CA ASP A 34 0.57 8.43 -6.30
C ASP A 34 0.07 8.98 -4.95
N ASP A 35 0.70 10.06 -4.46
CA ASP A 35 0.36 10.69 -3.19
C ASP A 35 -1.08 11.21 -3.10
N THR A 36 -1.57 11.80 -4.18
CA THR A 36 -2.94 12.29 -4.26
C THR A 36 -3.94 11.14 -4.27
N LYS A 37 -3.58 9.98 -4.83
CA LYS A 37 -4.37 8.75 -4.69
C LYS A 37 -4.36 8.29 -3.24
N LEU A 38 -3.19 8.08 -2.64
CA LEU A 38 -3.07 7.56 -1.27
C LEU A 38 -3.83 8.41 -0.24
N ARG A 39 -3.88 9.74 -0.40
CA ARG A 39 -4.66 10.64 0.47
C ARG A 39 -6.18 10.45 0.42
N GLN A 40 -6.70 9.78 -0.60
CA GLN A 40 -8.12 9.44 -0.69
C GLN A 40 -8.45 8.23 0.18
N TYR A 41 -7.46 7.42 0.56
CA TYR A 41 -7.66 6.22 1.36
C TYR A 41 -8.47 6.52 2.62
N SER A 42 -9.48 5.70 2.87
CA SER A 42 -10.28 5.73 4.08
C SER A 42 -10.32 4.35 4.72
N SER A 43 -9.91 4.27 5.98
CA SER A 43 -10.00 3.03 6.77
C SER A 43 -11.44 2.58 7.04
N ARG A 44 -12.43 3.43 6.74
CA ARG A 44 -13.86 3.16 6.95
C ARG A 44 -14.55 2.53 5.74
N TRP A 45 -13.88 2.45 4.60
CA TRP A 45 -14.44 1.81 3.41
C TRP A 45 -14.69 0.32 3.64
N ALA A 46 -15.77 -0.19 3.06
CA ALA A 46 -15.97 -1.62 2.89
C ALA A 46 -14.88 -2.21 1.99
N ASP A 47 -14.68 -3.52 2.06
CA ASP A 47 -13.64 -4.20 1.26
C ASP A 47 -13.86 -4.01 -0.23
N THR A 48 -15.11 -4.08 -0.69
CA THR A 48 -15.46 -3.84 -2.10
C THR A 48 -15.10 -2.42 -2.54
N GLU A 49 -15.36 -1.40 -1.72
CA GLU A 49 -15.02 -0.02 -2.03
C GLU A 49 -13.50 0.19 -2.09
N LEU A 50 -12.75 -0.42 -1.17
CA LEU A 50 -11.29 -0.37 -1.16
C LEU A 50 -10.70 -1.04 -2.40
N MET A 51 -11.22 -2.22 -2.75
CA MET A 51 -10.77 -3.00 -3.91
C MET A 51 -11.05 -2.28 -5.22
N GLU A 52 -12.25 -1.69 -5.37
CA GLU A 52 -12.62 -0.89 -6.53
C GLU A 52 -11.76 0.38 -6.65
N TRP A 53 -11.49 1.04 -5.52
CA TRP A 53 -10.64 2.23 -5.49
C TRP A 53 -9.18 1.93 -5.84
N ASP A 54 -8.61 0.85 -5.31
CA ASP A 54 -7.25 0.44 -5.65
C ASP A 54 -7.18 0.02 -7.13
N GLY A 55 -8.13 -0.82 -7.56
CA GLY A 55 -8.31 -1.26 -8.95
C GLY A 55 -7.40 -2.41 -9.37
N ASN A 56 -6.56 -2.93 -8.47
CA ASN A 56 -5.60 -4.00 -8.76
C ASN A 56 -5.94 -5.32 -8.03
N PHE A 57 -7.11 -5.43 -7.42
CA PHE A 57 -7.57 -6.68 -6.81
C PHE A 57 -8.16 -7.63 -7.86
N LYS A 58 -7.90 -8.93 -7.69
CA LYS A 58 -8.50 -10.02 -8.47
C LYS A 58 -9.94 -10.29 -8.01
N SER A 59 -10.69 -11.04 -8.83
CA SER A 59 -12.06 -11.47 -8.52
C SER A 59 -12.17 -12.37 -7.29
N ASP A 60 -11.07 -12.98 -6.86
CA ASP A 60 -10.99 -13.83 -5.67
C ASP A 60 -10.73 -13.04 -4.36
N GLY A 61 -10.59 -11.72 -4.44
CA GLY A 61 -10.36 -10.86 -3.26
C GLY A 61 -8.91 -10.61 -2.92
N SER A 62 -7.95 -11.20 -3.63
CA SER A 62 -6.52 -10.98 -3.39
C SER A 62 -5.92 -9.93 -4.34
N LEU A 63 -4.90 -9.22 -3.87
CA LEU A 63 -4.20 -8.20 -4.66
C LEU A 63 -3.39 -8.87 -5.79
N LEU A 64 -3.47 -8.32 -7.00
CA LEU A 64 -2.57 -8.68 -8.09
C LEU A 64 -1.18 -8.08 -7.85
N LEU A 65 -0.35 -8.79 -7.09
CA LEU A 65 1.01 -8.36 -6.74
C LEU A 65 2.06 -9.24 -7.46
N PRO A 66 2.82 -8.70 -8.42
CA PRO A 66 3.91 -9.43 -9.07
C PRO A 66 4.98 -9.89 -8.06
N CYS A 67 5.60 -11.04 -8.35
CA CYS A 67 6.70 -11.58 -7.54
C CYS A 67 6.34 -11.79 -6.06
N SER A 68 5.12 -12.25 -5.76
CA SER A 68 4.72 -12.58 -4.39
C SER A 68 4.87 -14.08 -4.12
N GLU A 69 5.36 -14.42 -2.93
CA GLU A 69 5.44 -15.82 -2.44
C GLU A 69 4.09 -16.32 -1.90
N ARG A 70 3.17 -15.40 -1.60
CA ARG A 70 1.84 -15.65 -1.05
C ARG A 70 0.86 -14.58 -1.50
N GLU A 71 -0.42 -14.92 -1.50
CA GLU A 71 -1.47 -13.95 -1.78
C GLU A 71 -1.56 -12.89 -0.68
N VAL A 72 -1.89 -11.66 -1.07
CA VAL A 72 -2.17 -10.55 -0.16
C VAL A 72 -3.68 -10.36 -0.14
N ASP A 73 -4.28 -10.57 1.02
CA ASP A 73 -5.70 -10.32 1.24
C ASP A 73 -5.97 -8.84 1.57
N VAL A 74 -7.26 -8.52 1.69
CA VAL A 74 -7.71 -7.16 1.99
C VAL A 74 -7.28 -6.70 3.40
N ASP A 75 -7.17 -7.61 4.36
CA ASP A 75 -6.81 -7.29 5.74
C ASP A 75 -5.33 -6.89 5.84
N GLU A 76 -4.45 -7.64 5.20
CA GLU A 76 -3.04 -7.29 5.08
C GLU A 76 -2.86 -5.99 4.29
N TYR A 77 -3.55 -5.84 3.16
CA TYR A 77 -3.52 -4.59 2.40
C TYR A 77 -3.86 -3.40 3.29
N ARG A 78 -4.96 -3.47 4.05
CA ARG A 78 -5.42 -2.40 4.96
C ARG A 78 -4.40 -2.06 6.03
N ARG A 79 -3.77 -3.09 6.61
CA ARG A 79 -2.75 -2.90 7.62
C ARG A 79 -1.52 -2.19 7.04
N VAL A 80 -1.04 -2.63 5.88
CA VAL A 80 0.19 -2.11 5.28
C VAL A 80 -0.02 -0.73 4.64
N ILE A 81 -1.17 -0.45 4.02
CA ILE A 81 -1.47 0.90 3.50
C ILE A 81 -1.58 1.92 4.64
N ALA A 82 -2.14 1.54 5.79
CA ALA A 82 -2.18 2.43 6.96
C ALA A 82 -0.77 2.78 7.47
N GLN A 83 0.15 1.80 7.47
CA GLN A 83 1.56 2.02 7.77
C GLN A 83 2.23 2.95 6.75
N CYS A 84 1.93 2.78 5.44
CA CYS A 84 2.43 3.66 4.40
C CYS A 84 1.93 5.11 4.59
N VAL A 85 0.65 5.31 4.90
CA VAL A 85 0.09 6.64 5.18
C VAL A 85 0.83 7.29 6.35
N ALA A 86 1.02 6.56 7.46
CA ALA A 86 1.76 7.05 8.62
C ALA A 86 3.23 7.38 8.29
N TYR A 87 3.88 6.54 7.47
CA TYR A 87 5.23 6.80 6.96
C TYR A 87 5.28 8.12 6.16
N ARG A 88 4.36 8.31 5.21
CA ARG A 88 4.36 9.52 4.38
C ARG A 88 4.03 10.76 5.18
N ASP A 89 3.14 10.68 6.16
CA ASP A 89 2.87 11.79 7.06
C ASP A 89 4.10 12.18 7.88
N ARG A 90 4.87 11.20 8.36
CA ARG A 90 6.15 11.41 9.07
C ARG A 90 7.26 11.98 8.17
N VAL A 91 7.37 11.55 6.92
CA VAL A 91 8.42 12.04 6.00
C VAL A 91 8.10 13.44 5.46
N ARG A 92 6.82 13.80 5.38
CA ARG A 92 6.38 15.14 4.96
C ARG A 92 6.52 16.21 6.05
N SER A 93 6.55 15.82 7.34
CA SER A 93 6.66 16.73 8.48
C SER A 93 8.06 17.28 8.64
#